data_AF-A0A534SHP0-F1
#
_entry.id   AF-A0A534SHP0-F1
#
_cell.length_a   1.000
_cell.length_b   1.000
_cell.length_c   1.000
_cell.angle_alpha   90.00
_cell.angle_beta   90.00
_cell.angle_gamma   90.00
#
_symmetry.space_group_name_H-M   'P 1'
#
loop_
_entity.id
_entity.type
_entity.pdbx_description
1 polymer ?
#
loop_
_entity_poly.entity_id
_entity_poly.type
_entity_poly.pdbx_seq_one_letter_code
_entity_poly.pdbx_strand_id
1 'polypeptide(L)'
;ACFGLRRRVNDLSQAITVLGLDTIKSLVLALHLFSQYDQTKLKSLSLHTLWDHSFATSTCSRLIAWVEKQEQHVIDAAFTAALLHDCGQLVLAANLPESYSTLLALAQDQGLPLWQVEHEILGITHAEVGAYLLRLWGLPDTIVETLAFHHRP
;
A
#
# COMPACT_ATOMS: atom_id res chain seq x y z
N ALA A 1 4.65 -9.43 -23.22
CA ALA A 1 3.24 -9.70 -23.56
C ALA A 1 2.47 -9.83 -22.26
N CYS A 2 1.48 -8.95 -22.06
CA CYS A 2 0.62 -8.83 -20.87
C CYS A 2 -0.03 -10.15 -20.48
N PHE A 3 -0.21 -10.34 -19.17
CA PHE A 3 -0.95 -11.44 -18.56
C PHE A 3 -2.30 -11.67 -19.25
N GLY A 4 -2.39 -12.80 -19.95
CA GLY A 4 -3.60 -13.24 -20.65
C GLY A 4 -4.62 -13.84 -19.68
N LEU A 5 -5.53 -13.01 -19.18
CA LEU A 5 -6.75 -13.47 -18.52
C LEU A 5 -7.85 -13.69 -19.56
N ARG A 6 -8.03 -14.95 -19.99
CA ARG A 6 -9.18 -15.41 -20.81
C ARG A 6 -10.43 -15.62 -19.94
N ARG A 7 -10.88 -14.58 -19.24
CA ARG A 7 -12.25 -14.50 -18.71
C ARG A 7 -12.73 -13.09 -18.96
N ARG A 8 -13.86 -12.93 -19.66
CA ARG A 8 -14.54 -11.64 -19.77
C ARG A 8 -14.73 -11.10 -18.36
N VAL A 9 -14.03 -10.01 -18.05
CA VAL A 9 -14.20 -9.25 -16.81
C VAL A 9 -15.57 -8.58 -16.94
N ASN A 10 -16.63 -9.29 -16.55
CA ASN A 10 -17.99 -8.75 -16.51
C ASN A 10 -18.22 -7.85 -15.29
N ASP A 11 -17.20 -7.70 -14.43
CA ASP A 11 -17.29 -6.86 -13.23
C ASP A 11 -15.91 -6.28 -12.90
N LEU A 12 -15.65 -5.06 -13.38
CA LEU A 12 -14.40 -4.32 -13.16
C LEU A 12 -14.09 -4.18 -11.66
N SER A 13 -15.15 -4.03 -10.88
CA SER A 13 -15.22 -4.02 -9.43
C SER A 13 -14.58 -5.25 -8.76
N GLN A 14 -15.00 -6.46 -9.13
CA GLN A 14 -14.38 -7.69 -8.62
C GLN A 14 -12.92 -7.82 -9.04
N ALA A 15 -12.58 -7.39 -10.27
CA ALA A 15 -11.20 -7.44 -10.75
C ALA A 15 -10.29 -6.52 -9.93
N ILE A 16 -10.73 -5.32 -9.57
CA ILE A 16 -9.99 -4.36 -8.75
C ILE A 16 -9.73 -4.92 -7.35
N THR A 17 -10.76 -5.45 -6.68
CA THR A 17 -10.65 -6.01 -5.33
C THR A 17 -9.74 -7.26 -5.28
N VAL A 18 -9.90 -8.19 -6.23
CA VAL A 18 -9.04 -9.39 -6.31
C VAL A 18 -7.62 -9.01 -6.67
N LEU A 19 -7.43 -8.09 -7.62
CA LEU A 19 -6.11 -7.59 -8.01
C LEU A 19 -5.39 -6.95 -6.81
N GLY A 20 -6.05 -6.12 -6.00
CA GLY A 20 -5.45 -5.50 -4.82
C GLY A 20 -4.92 -6.51 -3.81
N LEU A 21 -5.73 -7.53 -3.49
CA LEU A 21 -5.36 -8.62 -2.58
C LEU A 21 -4.20 -9.47 -3.10
N ASP A 22 -4.25 -9.86 -4.37
CA ASP A 22 -3.19 -10.67 -4.98
C ASP A 22 -1.90 -9.87 -5.16
N THR A 23 -2.01 -8.56 -5.37
CA THR A 23 -0.88 -7.63 -5.48
C THR A 23 -0.12 -7.51 -4.16
N ILE A 24 -0.83 -7.31 -3.02
CA ILE A 24 -0.15 -7.28 -1.72
C ILE A 24 0.44 -8.63 -1.37
N LYS A 25 -0.27 -9.73 -1.62
CA LYS A 25 0.30 -11.07 -1.38
C LYS A 25 1.58 -11.28 -2.19
N SER A 26 1.58 -10.86 -3.45
CA SER A 26 2.76 -10.93 -4.32
C SER A 26 3.92 -10.08 -3.77
N LEU A 27 3.64 -8.87 -3.27
CA LEU A 27 4.62 -8.04 -2.58
C LEU A 27 5.19 -8.72 -1.34
N VAL A 28 4.32 -9.13 -0.42
CA VAL A 28 4.72 -9.76 0.84
C VAL A 28 5.53 -11.04 0.59
N LEU A 29 5.16 -11.83 -0.42
CA LEU A 29 5.91 -13.02 -0.82
C LEU A 29 7.27 -12.67 -1.43
N ALA A 30 7.33 -11.71 -2.35
CA ALA A 30 8.59 -11.26 -2.93
C ALA A 30 9.55 -10.76 -1.84
N LEU A 31 9.02 -9.98 -0.89
CA LEU A 31 9.77 -9.46 0.25
C LEU A 31 10.25 -10.55 1.20
N HIS A 32 9.41 -11.55 1.49
CA HIS A 32 9.83 -12.71 2.28
C HIS A 32 10.97 -13.48 1.62
N LEU A 33 10.92 -13.66 0.30
CA LEU A 33 11.99 -14.31 -0.45
C LEU A 33 13.29 -13.50 -0.38
N PHE A 34 13.22 -12.17 -0.50
CA PHE A 34 14.39 -11.31 -0.35
C PHE A 34 14.92 -11.28 1.09
N SER A 35 14.05 -11.27 2.10
CA SER A 35 14.44 -11.26 3.51
C SER A 35 14.99 -12.60 4.00
N GLN A 36 14.66 -13.72 3.37
CA GLN A 36 15.30 -15.01 3.68
C GLN A 36 16.79 -15.01 3.29
N TYR A 37 17.15 -14.25 2.26
CA TYR A 37 18.55 -14.05 1.85
C TYR A 37 19.29 -13.02 2.72
N ASP A 38 18.56 -12.08 3.32
CA ASP A 38 19.09 -11.06 4.23
C ASP A 38 18.08 -10.79 5.37
N GLN A 39 18.20 -11.59 6.43
CA GLN A 39 17.25 -11.62 7.57
C GLN A 39 17.19 -10.30 8.35
N THR A 40 18.02 -9.31 8.03
CA THR A 40 18.09 -8.04 8.73
C THR A 40 17.13 -6.99 8.17
N LYS A 41 16.64 -7.16 6.92
CA LYS A 41 16.03 -6.05 6.18
C LYS A 41 14.65 -5.59 6.65
N LEU A 42 13.86 -6.47 7.25
CA LEU A 42 12.47 -6.14 7.65
C LEU A 42 12.23 -6.24 9.15
N LYS A 43 13.30 -6.28 9.97
CA LYS A 43 13.14 -6.45 11.43
C LYS A 43 12.38 -5.30 12.10
N SER A 44 12.44 -4.10 11.53
CA SER A 44 11.82 -2.90 12.07
C SER A 44 10.34 -2.73 11.66
N LEU A 45 9.92 -3.38 10.57
CA LEU A 45 8.56 -3.26 10.05
C LEU A 45 7.77 -4.56 10.31
N SER A 46 6.78 -4.48 11.19
CA SER A 46 5.86 -5.60 11.42
C SER A 46 4.92 -5.77 10.23
N LEU A 47 5.19 -6.75 9.37
CA LEU A 47 4.34 -7.09 8.22
C LEU A 47 2.91 -7.44 8.65
N HIS A 48 2.75 -8.08 9.82
CA HIS A 48 1.45 -8.40 10.38
C HIS A 48 0.67 -7.14 10.76
N THR A 49 1.32 -6.21 11.45
CA THR A 49 0.69 -4.93 11.85
C THR A 49 0.31 -4.11 10.63
N LEU A 50 1.19 -4.05 9.62
CA LEU A 50 0.92 -3.35 8.37
C LEU A 50 -0.28 -3.95 7.63
N TRP A 51 -0.35 -5.29 7.57
CA TRP A 51 -1.46 -6.01 6.95
C TRP A 51 -2.77 -5.75 7.68
N ASP A 52 -2.80 -5.88 9.01
CA ASP A 52 -4.00 -5.66 9.81
C ASP A 52 -4.52 -4.23 9.66
N HIS A 53 -3.62 -3.25 9.73
CA HIS A 53 -3.94 -1.84 9.51
C HIS A 53 -4.54 -1.60 8.13
N SER A 54 -3.88 -2.11 7.08
CA SER A 54 -4.34 -1.97 5.70
C SER A 54 -5.69 -2.64 5.48
N PHE A 55 -5.89 -3.84 6.02
CA PHE A 55 -7.12 -4.59 5.88
C PHE A 55 -8.28 -3.94 6.66
N ALA A 56 -8.04 -3.49 7.90
CA ALA A 56 -9.02 -2.75 8.68
C ALA A 56 -9.43 -1.46 7.97
N THR A 57 -8.45 -0.68 7.51
CA THR A 57 -8.67 0.58 6.77
C THR A 57 -9.46 0.34 5.50
N SER A 58 -9.12 -0.70 4.71
CA SER A 58 -9.89 -1.07 3.51
C SER A 58 -11.33 -1.44 3.79
N THR A 59 -11.59 -2.16 4.89
CA THR A 59 -12.94 -2.53 5.30
C THR A 59 -13.76 -1.31 5.70
N CYS A 60 -13.16 -0.39 6.47
CA CYS A 60 -13.78 0.88 6.85
C CYS A 60 -14.07 1.76 5.63
N SER A 61 -13.10 1.98 4.74
CA SER A 61 -13.28 2.80 3.54
C SER A 61 -14.38 2.25 2.62
N ARG A 62 -14.44 0.92 2.46
CA ARG A 62 -15.51 0.26 1.72
C ARG A 62 -16.88 0.49 2.35
N LEU A 63 -16.97 0.35 3.68
CA LEU A 63 -18.22 0.56 4.42
C LEU A 63 -18.70 2.01 4.32
N ILE A 64 -17.79 2.98 4.46
CA ILE A 64 -18.09 4.40 4.32
C ILE A 64 -18.63 4.67 2.91
N ALA A 65 -17.93 4.24 1.86
CA ALA A 65 -18.38 4.43 0.48
C ALA A 65 -19.77 3.81 0.21
N TRP A 66 -20.03 2.64 0.81
CA TRP A 66 -21.34 1.98 0.71
C TRP A 66 -22.45 2.74 1.44
N VAL A 67 -22.21 3.21 2.67
CA VAL A 67 -23.18 4.02 3.43
C VAL A 67 -23.49 5.34 2.71
N GLU A 68 -22.49 5.95 2.09
CA GLU A 68 -22.61 7.14 1.26
C GLU A 68 -23.23 6.87 -0.13
N LYS A 69 -23.74 5.65 -0.36
CA LYS A 69 -24.44 5.23 -1.59
C LYS A 69 -23.63 5.47 -2.87
N GLN A 70 -22.31 5.35 -2.77
CA GLN A 70 -21.44 5.43 -3.94
C GLN A 70 -21.69 4.25 -4.89
N GLU A 71 -21.33 4.43 -6.16
CA GLU A 71 -21.40 3.36 -7.13
C GLU A 71 -20.43 2.21 -6.77
N GLN A 72 -20.78 0.98 -7.15
CA GLN A 72 -19.99 -0.22 -6.80
C GLN A 72 -18.50 -0.06 -7.19
N HIS A 73 -18.22 0.51 -8.37
CA HIS A 73 -16.85 0.70 -8.82
C HIS A 73 -16.04 1.66 -7.92
N VAL A 74 -16.69 2.64 -7.28
CA VAL A 74 -16.07 3.55 -6.31
C VAL A 74 -15.83 2.83 -4.99
N ILE A 75 -16.78 2.00 -4.55
CA ILE A 75 -16.67 1.19 -3.34
C ILE A 75 -15.46 0.24 -3.42
N ASP A 76 -15.27 -0.43 -4.57
CA ASP A 76 -14.13 -1.32 -4.78
C ASP A 76 -12.80 -0.58 -4.97
N ALA A 77 -12.82 0.59 -5.62
CA ALA A 77 -11.64 1.46 -5.71
C ALA A 77 -11.22 1.96 -4.32
N ALA A 78 -12.17 2.38 -3.47
CA ALA A 78 -11.91 2.81 -2.09
C ALA A 78 -11.32 1.67 -1.25
N PHE A 79 -11.87 0.46 -1.35
CA PHE A 79 -11.31 -0.73 -0.70
C PHE A 79 -9.86 -0.97 -1.15
N THR A 80 -9.62 -0.95 -2.47
CA THR A 80 -8.31 -1.30 -3.03
C THR A 80 -7.25 -0.25 -2.74
N ALA A 81 -7.59 1.04 -2.85
CA ALA A 81 -6.69 2.13 -2.50
C ALA A 81 -6.33 2.07 -1.01
N ALA A 82 -7.32 1.88 -0.12
CA ALA A 82 -7.08 1.74 1.31
C ALA A 82 -6.31 0.45 1.67
N LEU A 83 -6.50 -0.64 0.93
CA LEU A 83 -5.72 -1.86 1.15
C LEU A 83 -4.25 -1.64 0.78
N LEU A 84 -3.98 -0.91 -0.29
CA LEU A 84 -2.64 -0.67 -0.83
C LEU A 84 -1.95 0.57 -0.24
N HIS A 85 -2.61 1.34 0.62
CA HIS A 85 -2.17 2.72 0.91
C HIS A 85 -0.74 2.83 1.47
N ASP A 86 -0.36 1.88 2.31
CA ASP A 86 0.95 1.82 2.94
C ASP A 86 1.95 0.88 2.23
N CYS A 87 1.65 0.42 1.01
CA CYS A 87 2.55 -0.52 0.31
C CYS A 87 3.93 0.08 -0.01
N GLY A 88 4.05 1.41 -0.05
CA GLY A 88 5.35 2.08 -0.17
C GLY A 88 6.27 1.87 1.04
N GLN A 89 5.72 1.61 2.23
CA GLN A 89 6.52 1.29 3.42
C GLN A 89 7.30 -0.01 3.23
N LEU A 90 6.69 -0.98 2.55
CA LEU A 90 7.35 -2.23 2.19
C LEU A 90 8.52 -2.02 1.23
N VAL A 91 8.32 -1.14 0.24
CA VAL A 91 9.37 -0.80 -0.74
C VAL A 91 10.53 -0.11 -0.04
N LEU A 92 10.25 0.88 0.81
CA LEU A 92 11.28 1.62 1.55
C LEU A 92 12.03 0.69 2.52
N ALA A 93 11.32 -0.10 3.33
CA ALA A 93 11.94 -1.02 4.27
C ALA A 93 12.84 -2.08 3.58
N ALA A 94 12.44 -2.59 2.42
CA ALA A 94 13.21 -3.60 1.70
C ALA A 94 14.49 -3.07 1.06
N ASN A 95 14.47 -1.81 0.61
CA ASN A 95 15.58 -1.20 -0.11
C ASN A 95 16.49 -0.35 0.79
N LEU A 96 15.97 0.19 1.89
CA LEU A 96 16.67 1.06 2.84
C LEU A 96 16.50 0.55 4.29
N PRO A 97 16.83 -0.70 4.60
CA PRO A 97 16.44 -1.35 5.86
C PRO A 97 16.94 -0.65 7.12
N GLU A 98 18.21 -0.26 7.15
CA GLU A 98 18.82 0.42 8.30
C GLU A 98 18.23 1.83 8.47
N SER A 99 18.24 2.63 7.39
CA SER A 99 17.69 3.98 7.41
C SER A 99 16.21 3.99 7.80
N TYR A 100 15.41 3.11 7.20
CA TYR A 100 13.97 3.04 7.46
C TYR A 100 13.67 2.57 8.89
N SER A 101 14.49 1.67 9.45
CA SER A 101 14.43 1.34 10.87
C SER A 101 14.67 2.57 11.75
N THR A 102 15.63 3.43 11.40
CA THR A 102 15.88 4.68 12.13
C THR A 102 14.72 5.65 12.00
N LEU A 103 14.09 5.77 10.81
CA LEU A 103 12.93 6.64 10.61
C LEU A 103 11.73 6.19 11.47
N LEU A 104 11.46 4.89 11.51
CA LEU A 104 10.40 4.33 12.36
C LEU A 104 10.64 4.62 13.84
N ALA A 105 11.86 4.41 14.32
CA ALA A 105 12.22 4.71 15.71
C ALA A 105 12.12 6.21 16.02
N LEU A 106 12.57 7.07 15.10
CA LEU A 106 12.52 8.53 15.27
C LEU A 106 11.08 9.05 15.31
N ALA A 107 10.22 8.58 14.39
CA ALA A 107 8.81 8.92 14.37
C ALA A 107 8.12 8.52 15.69
N GLN A 108 8.47 7.33 16.22
CA GLN A 108 7.95 6.86 17.50
C GLN A 108 8.45 7.70 18.68
N ASP A 109 9.76 8.00 18.75
CA ASP A 109 10.38 8.75 19.84
C ASP A 109 9.86 10.20 19.91
N GLN A 110 9.67 10.83 18.75
CA GLN A 110 9.19 12.21 18.65
C GLN A 110 7.67 12.34 18.62
N GLY A 111 6.94 11.22 18.50
CA GLY A 111 5.48 11.23 18.35
C GLY A 111 5.00 11.91 17.06
N LEU A 112 5.83 11.88 16.00
CA LEU A 112 5.51 12.47 14.70
C LEU A 112 4.91 11.43 13.75
N PRO A 113 4.02 11.84 12.83
CA PRO A 113 3.60 10.99 11.72
C PRO A 113 4.80 10.53 10.90
N LEU A 114 4.87 9.23 10.59
CA LEU A 114 5.99 8.63 9.86
C LEU A 114 6.27 9.36 8.53
N TRP A 115 5.23 9.72 7.78
CA TRP A 115 5.37 10.42 6.50
C TRP A 115 6.08 11.78 6.62
N GLN A 116 5.98 12.47 7.76
CA GLN A 116 6.69 13.73 7.99
C GLN A 116 8.19 13.48 8.14
N VAL A 117 8.54 12.46 8.93
CA VAL A 117 9.92 12.04 9.16
C VAL A 117 10.56 11.53 7.87
N GLU A 118 9.83 10.73 7.09
CA GLU A 118 10.25 10.29 5.75
C GLU A 118 10.51 11.48 4.82
N HIS A 119 9.57 12.42 4.73
CA HIS A 119 9.74 13.59 3.87
C HIS A 119 10.92 14.46 4.31
N GLU A 120 11.11 14.67 5.61
CA GLU A 120 12.21 15.48 6.13
C GLU A 120 13.58 14.86 5.86
N ILE A 121 13.71 13.54 5.98
CA ILE A 121 15.01 12.85 5.91
C ILE A 121 15.29 12.29 4.50
N LEU A 122 14.28 11.77 3.81
CA LEU A 122 14.42 11.15 2.48
C LEU A 122 13.96 12.07 1.33
N GLY A 123 13.21 13.14 1.63
CA GLY A 123 12.61 14.00 0.60
C GLY A 123 11.42 13.36 -0.14
N ILE A 124 10.96 12.20 0.32
CA ILE A 124 9.84 11.44 -0.25
C ILE A 124 9.15 10.63 0.85
N THR A 125 7.86 10.37 0.68
CA THR A 125 7.01 9.60 1.60
C THR A 125 6.68 8.21 1.05
N HIS A 126 6.28 7.28 1.93
CA HIS A 126 5.75 5.99 1.49
C HIS A 126 4.50 6.13 0.63
N ALA A 127 3.70 7.18 0.82
CA ALA A 127 2.53 7.48 -0.01
C ALA A 127 2.95 7.70 -1.47
N GLU A 128 3.96 8.53 -1.70
CA GLU A 128 4.49 8.83 -3.04
C GLU A 128 5.17 7.61 -3.66
N VAL A 129 5.95 6.86 -2.88
CA VAL A 129 6.60 5.62 -3.35
C VAL A 129 5.57 4.57 -3.74
N GLY A 130 4.53 4.37 -2.92
CA GLY A 130 3.43 3.45 -3.18
C GLY A 130 2.63 3.86 -4.41
N ALA A 131 2.28 5.14 -4.54
CA ALA A 131 1.59 5.67 -5.70
C ALA A 131 2.40 5.45 -6.99
N TYR A 132 3.71 5.72 -6.96
CA TYR A 132 4.59 5.47 -8.10
C TYR A 132 4.62 3.98 -8.49
N LEU A 133 4.71 3.09 -7.51
CA LEU A 133 4.65 1.64 -7.75
C LEU A 133 3.32 1.23 -8.40
N LEU A 134 2.18 1.69 -7.87
CA LEU A 134 0.87 1.34 -8.41
C LEU A 134 0.66 1.89 -9.83
N ARG A 135 1.19 3.08 -10.12
CA ARG A 135 1.21 3.65 -11.48
C ARG A 135 1.96 2.73 -12.43
N LEU A 136 3.14 2.23 -12.05
CA LEU A 136 3.93 1.29 -12.85
C LEU A 136 3.20 -0.03 -13.10
N TRP A 137 2.35 -0.45 -12.18
CA TRP A 137 1.53 -1.65 -12.30
C TRP A 137 0.22 -1.45 -13.07
N GLY A 138 -0.04 -0.22 -13.52
CA GLY A 138 -1.20 0.09 -14.36
C GLY A 138 -2.51 0.17 -13.59
N LEU A 139 -2.46 0.49 -12.29
CA LEU A 139 -3.68 0.76 -11.52
C LEU A 139 -4.31 2.08 -11.99
N PRO A 140 -5.65 2.21 -11.90
CA PRO A 140 -6.35 3.44 -12.24
C PRO A 140 -5.83 4.66 -11.48
N ASP A 141 -5.80 5.81 -12.15
CA ASP A 141 -5.33 7.09 -11.59
C ASP A 141 -6.08 7.46 -10.29
N THR A 142 -7.36 7.13 -10.18
CA THR A 142 -8.14 7.34 -8.94
C THR A 142 -7.55 6.62 -7.73
N ILE A 143 -7.04 5.39 -7.91
CA ILE A 143 -6.39 4.62 -6.86
C ILE A 143 -5.00 5.20 -6.56
N VAL A 144 -4.24 5.53 -7.61
CA VAL A 144 -2.90 6.11 -7.49
C VAL A 144 -2.92 7.46 -6.76
N GLU A 145 -3.85 8.33 -7.11
CA GLU A 145 -4.03 9.64 -6.47
C GLU A 145 -4.48 9.49 -5.02
N THR A 146 -5.43 8.59 -4.74
CA THR A 146 -5.84 8.28 -3.35
C THR A 146 -4.63 7.85 -2.52
N LEU A 147 -3.73 7.03 -3.08
CA LEU A 147 -2.48 6.68 -2.43
C LEU A 147 -1.57 7.88 -2.21
N ALA A 148 -1.34 8.71 -3.22
CA ALA A 148 -0.40 9.83 -3.14
C ALA A 148 -0.83 10.88 -2.09
N PHE A 149 -2.14 11.06 -1.90
CA PHE A 149 -2.69 12.13 -1.08
C PHE A 149 -3.32 11.66 0.24
N HIS A 150 -3.21 10.39 0.64
CA HIS A 150 -3.91 9.90 1.84
C HIS A 150 -3.47 10.57 3.16
N HIS A 151 -2.26 11.13 3.24
CA HIS A 151 -1.78 11.95 4.37
C HIS A 151 -2.11 13.44 4.24
N ARG A 152 -2.63 13.87 3.09
CA ARG A 152 -3.04 15.23 2.75
C ARG A 152 -4.37 15.23 1.95
N PRO A 153 -5.46 14.68 2.54
CA PRO A 153 -6.75 14.51 1.87
C PRO A 153 -7.45 15.84 1.59
#